data_AF-A0A7J7KZ36-F1
#
_entry.id   AF-A0A7J7KZ36-F1
#
_cell.length_a   1.000
_cell.length_b   1.000
_cell.length_c   1.000
_cell.angle_alpha   90.00
_cell.angle_beta   90.00
_cell.angle_gamma   90.00
#
_symmetry.space_group_name_H-M   'P 1'
#
loop_
_entity.id
_entity.type
_entity.pdbx_description
1 polymer ?
#
loop_
_entity_poly.entity_id
_entity_poly.type
_entity_poly.pdbx_seq_one_letter_code
_entity_poly.pdbx_strand_id
1 'polypeptide(L)'
;MHHLYLPELHGKRCCSTSHGWMVMVGDDPELCLLNPFTRAIIQLPSLTKFPNILDFREFLVDNEYLCLVRGGRKREYAVSKKTIRESFIVKAIISTNPSLSVDYTVMLILDTGISLRRRMMALEGRFWELVIFA
;
A
#
# COMPACT_ATOMS: atom_id res chain seq x y z
N MET A 1 -15.26 -3.10 -26.82
CA MET A 1 -14.43 -3.08 -25.61
C MET A 1 -13.01 -3.48 -26.00
N HIS A 2 -12.00 -2.69 -25.63
CA HIS A 2 -10.59 -3.09 -25.83
C HIS A 2 -10.14 -3.84 -24.57
N HIS A 3 -9.70 -5.09 -24.72
CA HIS A 3 -9.13 -5.86 -23.61
C HIS A 3 -7.61 -5.59 -23.54
N LEU A 4 -7.16 -4.96 -22.45
CA LEU A 4 -5.75 -4.81 -22.14
C LEU A 4 -5.27 -6.06 -21.42
N TYR A 5 -4.35 -6.82 -22.04
CA TYR A 5 -3.67 -7.92 -21.38
C TYR A 5 -2.56 -7.36 -20.48
N LEU A 6 -2.73 -7.49 -19.17
CA LEU A 6 -1.82 -6.98 -18.13
C LEU A 6 -1.41 -8.13 -17.20
N PRO A 7 -0.42 -8.96 -17.59
CA PRO A 7 0.04 -10.08 -16.75
C PRO A 7 0.56 -9.62 -15.38
N GLU A 8 1.02 -8.37 -15.28
CA GLU A 8 1.52 -7.75 -14.04
C GLU A 8 0.44 -7.62 -12.96
N LEU A 9 -0.85 -7.62 -13.35
CA LEU A 9 -1.99 -7.53 -12.43
C LEU A 9 -2.42 -8.89 -11.87
N HIS A 10 -1.91 -10.00 -12.40
CA HIS A 10 -2.37 -11.32 -12.00
C HIS A 10 -2.14 -11.57 -10.51
N GLY A 11 -3.21 -11.88 -9.78
CA GLY A 11 -3.16 -12.12 -8.34
C GLY A 11 -2.94 -10.86 -7.48
N LYS A 12 -2.95 -9.66 -8.06
CA LYS A 12 -2.74 -8.40 -7.34
C LYS A 12 -4.05 -7.64 -7.15
N ARG A 13 -4.23 -7.04 -5.97
CA ARG A 13 -5.26 -6.01 -5.78
C ARG A 13 -4.74 -4.70 -6.33
N CYS A 14 -5.61 -3.97 -7.02
CA CYS A 14 -5.30 -2.66 -7.57
C CYS A 14 -6.13 -1.57 -6.88
N CYS A 15 -5.47 -0.50 -6.47
CA CYS A 15 -6.10 0.72 -5.96
C CYS A 15 -5.84 1.86 -6.95
N SER A 16 -6.88 2.25 -7.70
CA SER A 16 -6.78 3.31 -8.70
C SER A 16 -6.41 4.66 -8.06
N THR A 17 -5.60 5.44 -8.75
CA THR A 17 -5.20 6.80 -8.35
C THR A 17 -5.55 7.82 -9.43
N SER A 18 -5.28 9.10 -9.14
CA SER A 18 -5.25 10.15 -10.15
C SER A 18 -4.19 9.86 -11.23
N HIS A 19 -4.28 10.59 -12.35
CA HIS A 19 -3.31 10.57 -13.46
C HIS A 19 -3.15 9.24 -14.21
N GLY A 20 -4.10 8.32 -14.07
CA GLY A 20 -4.08 7.03 -14.79
C GLY A 20 -3.10 6.02 -14.21
N TRP A 21 -2.65 6.22 -12.98
CA TRP A 21 -1.83 5.26 -12.24
C TRP A 21 -2.68 4.45 -11.26
N MET A 22 -2.13 3.36 -10.76
CA MET A 22 -2.73 2.54 -9.70
C MET A 22 -1.67 1.90 -8.83
N VAL A 23 -1.95 1.79 -7.53
CA VAL A 23 -1.13 1.01 -6.60
C VAL A 23 -1.48 -0.47 -6.72
N MET A 24 -0.49 -1.32 -6.93
CA MET A 24 -0.63 -2.77 -6.92
C MET A 24 -0.15 -3.35 -5.57
N VAL A 25 -0.93 -4.28 -5.03
CA VAL A 25 -0.65 -4.99 -3.78
C VAL A 25 -0.74 -6.49 -4.04
N GLY A 26 0.34 -7.22 -3.79
CA GLY A 26 0.42 -8.67 -3.94
C GLY A 26 0.30 -9.41 -2.60
N ASP A 27 0.75 -10.67 -2.62
CA ASP A 27 0.93 -11.49 -1.41
C ASP A 27 2.29 -11.24 -0.76
N ASP A 28 3.26 -10.75 -1.54
CA ASP A 28 4.52 -10.19 -1.07
C ASP A 28 4.30 -8.77 -0.47
N PRO A 29 5.25 -8.27 0.34
CA PRO A 29 5.13 -6.95 0.93
C PRO A 29 5.46 -5.81 -0.04
N GLU A 30 5.74 -6.10 -1.31
CA GLU A 30 6.15 -5.09 -2.27
C GLU A 30 4.95 -4.28 -2.79
N LEU A 31 5.18 -2.99 -2.94
CA LEU A 31 4.19 -2.03 -3.44
C LEU A 31 4.75 -1.37 -4.69
N CYS A 32 3.90 -1.19 -5.69
CA CYS A 32 4.30 -0.45 -6.89
C CYS A 32 3.15 0.33 -7.49
N LEU A 33 3.49 1.42 -8.18
CA LEU A 33 2.60 2.11 -9.07
C LEU A 33 2.70 1.50 -10.47
N LEU A 34 1.57 1.23 -11.09
CA LEU A 34 1.47 0.83 -12.50
C LEU A 34 0.67 1.87 -13.27
N ASN A 35 1.18 2.26 -14.43
CA ASN A 35 0.37 2.87 -15.47
C ASN A 35 -0.05 1.77 -16.46
N PRO A 36 -1.34 1.38 -16.55
CA PRO A 36 -1.78 0.26 -17.38
C PRO A 36 -1.69 0.54 -18.89
N PHE A 37 -1.55 1.81 -19.29
CA PHE A 37 -1.45 2.19 -20.71
C PHE A 37 -0.01 2.22 -21.20
N THR A 38 0.91 2.74 -20.39
CA THR A 38 2.34 2.79 -20.74
C THR A 38 3.13 1.60 -20.22
N ARG A 39 2.54 0.79 -19.34
CA ARG A 39 3.19 -0.28 -18.55
C ARG A 39 4.36 0.20 -17.70
N ALA A 40 4.46 1.50 -17.45
CA ALA A 40 5.46 2.04 -16.55
C ALA A 40 5.19 1.55 -15.12
N ILE A 41 6.25 1.06 -14.46
CA ILE A 41 6.20 0.59 -13.08
C ILE A 41 7.15 1.43 -12.25
N ILE A 42 6.66 1.92 -11.11
CA ILE A 42 7.48 2.62 -10.11
C ILE A 42 7.39 1.82 -8.81
N GLN A 43 8.54 1.37 -8.32
CA GLN A 43 8.61 0.69 -7.02
C GLN A 43 8.39 1.69 -5.90
N LEU A 44 7.49 1.36 -4.98
CA LEU A 44 7.28 2.10 -3.74
C LEU A 44 7.98 1.36 -2.61
N PRO A 45 8.27 2.01 -1.47
CA PRO A 45 8.81 1.29 -0.34
C PRO A 45 7.82 0.25 0.16
N SER A 46 8.34 -0.96 0.40
CA SER A 46 7.65 -2.13 0.92
C SER A 46 6.73 -1.83 2.10
N LEU A 47 5.65 -2.60 2.25
CA LEU A 47 4.74 -2.60 3.40
C LEU A 47 5.52 -2.79 4.72
N THR A 48 6.61 -3.53 4.71
CA THR A 48 7.51 -3.70 5.89
C THR A 48 8.14 -2.40 6.38
N LYS A 49 8.13 -1.34 5.57
CA LYS A 49 8.60 0.00 5.96
C LYS A 49 7.52 0.84 6.64
N PHE A 50 6.29 0.33 6.76
CA PHE A 50 5.22 1.05 7.42
C PHE A 50 5.42 1.00 8.93
N PRO A 51 5.17 2.11 9.66
CA PRO A 51 5.43 2.19 11.10
C PRO A 51 4.54 1.26 11.95
N ASN A 52 3.47 0.71 11.36
CA ASN A 52 2.55 -0.23 12.00
C ASN A 52 2.77 -1.68 11.57
N ILE A 53 3.76 -1.97 10.73
CA ILE A 53 4.18 -3.34 10.38
C ILE A 53 5.53 -3.56 11.04
N LEU A 54 5.59 -4.56 11.93
CA LEU A 54 6.78 -4.90 12.70
C LEU A 54 7.64 -5.93 11.99
N ASP A 55 7.00 -6.90 11.33
CA ASP A 55 7.68 -8.02 10.71
C ASP A 55 6.82 -8.64 9.61
N PHE A 56 7.47 -9.29 8.64
CA PHE A 56 6.83 -10.12 7.61
C PHE A 56 7.56 -11.46 7.51
N ARG A 57 6.81 -12.55 7.71
CA ARG A 57 7.31 -13.91 7.76
C ARG A 57 6.63 -14.75 6.70
N GLU A 58 7.27 -14.82 5.54
CA GLU A 58 6.74 -15.49 4.33
C GLU A 58 6.30 -16.95 4.55
N PHE A 59 7.00 -17.66 5.45
CA PHE A 59 6.75 -19.09 5.68
C PHE A 59 5.63 -19.39 6.68
N LEU A 60 5.04 -18.37 7.33
CA LEU A 60 3.85 -18.59 8.16
C LEU A 60 2.61 -18.72 7.30
N VAL A 61 1.60 -19.45 7.80
CA VAL A 61 0.30 -19.55 7.14
C VAL A 61 -0.71 -18.74 7.96
N ASP A 62 -1.44 -17.86 7.28
CA ASP A 62 -2.49 -16.98 7.81
C ASP A 62 -2.05 -15.93 8.85
N ASN A 63 -0.75 -15.80 9.11
CA ASN A 63 -0.19 -14.92 10.13
C ASN A 63 1.16 -14.34 9.68
N GLU A 64 1.30 -14.09 8.37
CA GLU A 64 2.55 -13.66 7.76
C GLU A 64 2.98 -12.26 8.24
N TYR A 65 2.05 -11.37 8.57
CA TYR A 65 2.35 -10.02 9.03
C TYR A 65 2.19 -9.88 10.53
N LEU A 66 3.20 -9.32 11.19
CA LEU A 66 3.10 -8.86 12.58
C LEU A 66 2.83 -7.35 12.58
N CYS A 67 1.66 -6.95 13.05
CA CYS A 67 1.22 -5.55 13.04
C CYS A 67 1.12 -4.97 14.45
N LEU A 68 1.34 -3.65 14.56
CA LEU A 68 1.23 -2.88 15.80
C LEU A 68 -0.03 -2.02 15.80
N VAL A 69 -0.90 -2.20 16.80
CA VAL A 69 -1.98 -1.26 17.11
C VAL A 69 -1.44 -0.17 18.03
N ARG A 70 -1.47 1.09 17.59
CA ARG A 70 -1.34 2.25 18.49
C ARG A 70 -2.73 2.68 18.97
N GLY A 71 -3.18 2.07 20.07
CA GLY A 71 -4.24 2.53 20.97
C GLY A 71 -3.69 2.60 22.41
N GLY A 72 -4.51 2.94 23.41
CA GLY A 72 -4.05 3.24 24.79
C GLY A 72 -3.06 2.24 25.43
N ARG A 73 -3.02 0.99 24.98
CA ARG A 73 -1.89 0.07 25.13
C ARG A 73 -1.42 -0.42 23.75
N LYS A 74 -0.11 -0.38 23.49
CA LYS A 74 0.51 -1.02 22.32
C LYS A 74 0.20 -2.52 22.37
N ARG A 75 -0.41 -3.05 21.31
CA ARG A 75 -0.68 -4.48 21.14
C ARG A 75 -0.21 -4.93 19.78
N GLU A 76 0.43 -6.08 19.76
CA GLU A 76 0.85 -6.77 18.54
C GLU A 76 -0.23 -7.77 18.16
N TYR A 77 -0.45 -7.93 16.87
CA TYR A 77 -1.40 -8.90 16.32
C TYR A 77 -0.90 -9.42 14.99
N ALA A 78 -1.15 -10.69 14.74
CA ALA A 78 -0.81 -11.32 13.47
C ALA A 78 -1.96 -11.14 12.47
N VAL A 79 -1.59 -10.98 11.20
CA VAL A 79 -2.52 -10.75 10.09
C VAL A 79 -2.08 -11.56 8.88
N SER A 80 -3.04 -12.19 8.19
CA SER A 80 -2.75 -12.91 6.96
C SER A 80 -2.35 -11.98 5.81
N LYS A 81 -1.48 -12.45 4.91
CA LYS A 81 -1.16 -11.71 3.67
C LYS A 81 -2.39 -11.44 2.81
N LYS A 82 -3.36 -12.36 2.79
CA LYS A 82 -4.65 -12.18 2.11
C LYS A 82 -5.42 -10.98 2.67
N THR A 83 -5.52 -10.87 3.99
CA THR A 83 -6.17 -9.73 4.66
C THR A 83 -5.44 -8.43 4.34
N ILE A 84 -4.10 -8.42 4.38
CA ILE A 84 -3.34 -7.22 4.02
C ILE A 84 -3.62 -6.81 2.58
N ARG A 85 -3.52 -7.74 1.64
CA ARG A 85 -3.81 -7.51 0.22
C ARG A 85 -5.22 -6.98 0.01
N GLU A 86 -6.22 -7.52 0.70
CA GLU A 86 -7.64 -7.25 0.41
C GLU A 86 -8.24 -6.06 1.17
N SER A 87 -7.64 -5.61 2.27
CA SER A 87 -8.28 -4.54 3.07
C SER A 87 -7.33 -3.46 3.60
N PHE A 88 -6.01 -3.68 3.58
CA PHE A 88 -5.11 -2.75 4.27
C PHE A 88 -5.02 -1.38 3.60
N ILE A 89 -4.97 -1.34 2.27
CA ILE A 89 -5.02 -0.09 1.49
C ILE A 89 -6.45 0.14 1.00
N VAL A 90 -7.06 1.20 1.52
CA VAL A 90 -8.43 1.61 1.18
C VAL A 90 -8.42 2.51 -0.05
N LYS A 91 -7.46 3.44 -0.12
CA LYS A 91 -7.35 4.42 -1.20
C LYS A 91 -5.89 4.81 -1.39
N ALA A 92 -5.54 5.13 -2.63
CA ALA A 92 -4.27 5.73 -2.98
C ALA A 92 -4.53 7.05 -3.72
N ILE A 93 -3.69 8.05 -3.46
CA ILE A 93 -3.78 9.40 -4.03
C ILE A 93 -2.38 9.78 -4.47
N ILE A 94 -2.26 10.43 -5.63
CA ILE A 94 -0.99 10.97 -6.12
C ILE A 94 -1.17 12.47 -6.37
N SER A 95 -0.21 13.27 -5.91
CA SER A 95 -0.28 14.74 -6.03
C SER A 95 -0.11 15.23 -7.48
N THR A 96 0.71 14.57 -8.29
CA THR A 96 1.03 14.96 -9.68
C THR A 96 1.40 13.73 -10.50
N ASN A 97 1.26 13.79 -11.83
CA ASN A 97 1.60 12.66 -12.70
C ASN A 97 3.10 12.28 -12.59
N PRO A 98 3.44 11.07 -12.08
CA PRO A 98 4.81 10.60 -11.96
C PRO A 98 5.56 10.46 -13.30
N SER A 99 4.86 10.40 -14.43
CA SER A 99 5.49 10.44 -15.76
C SER A 99 6.04 11.81 -16.14
N LEU A 100 5.60 12.88 -15.48
CA LEU A 100 5.91 14.26 -15.85
C LEU A 100 6.79 14.99 -14.83
N SER A 101 6.77 14.55 -13.58
CA SER A 101 7.54 15.14 -12.49
C SER A 101 8.13 14.05 -11.61
N VAL A 102 9.35 14.28 -11.13
CA VAL A 102 9.96 13.47 -10.06
C VAL A 102 9.53 13.93 -8.67
N ASP A 103 8.97 15.14 -8.58
CA ASP A 103 8.42 15.71 -7.35
C ASP A 103 6.91 15.40 -7.31
N TYR A 104 6.60 14.21 -6.78
CA TYR A 104 5.24 13.76 -6.52
C TYR A 104 5.18 13.05 -5.17
N THR A 105 4.03 13.14 -4.53
CA THR A 105 3.74 12.45 -3.27
C THR A 105 2.72 11.36 -3.54
N VAL A 106 3.00 10.17 -3.03
CA VAL A 106 2.00 9.09 -2.97
C VAL A 106 1.44 9.06 -1.56
N MET A 107 0.12 9.17 -1.45
CA MET A 107 -0.59 9.09 -0.19
C MET A 107 -1.49 7.85 -0.16
N LEU A 108 -1.35 7.05 0.88
CA LEU A 108 -2.15 5.84 1.11
C LEU A 108 -3.07 6.05 2.31
N ILE A 109 -4.34 5.72 2.13
CA ILE A 109 -5.32 5.66 3.22
C ILE A 109 -5.44 4.20 3.64
N LEU A 110 -5.11 3.93 4.90
CA LEU A 110 -5.04 2.58 5.44
C LEU A 110 -6.20 2.28 6.37
N ASP A 111 -6.67 1.03 6.33
CA ASP A 111 -7.55 0.46 7.34
C ASP A 111 -6.76 -0.53 8.21
N THR A 112 -6.79 -0.30 9.51
CA THR A 112 -6.08 -1.15 10.49
C THR A 112 -7.02 -2.14 11.18
N GLY A 113 -8.30 -2.20 10.80
CA GLY A 113 -9.29 -3.20 11.21
C GLY A 113 -9.75 -3.16 12.66
N ILE A 114 -9.00 -2.50 13.55
CA ILE A 114 -9.22 -2.58 15.01
C ILE A 114 -9.54 -1.19 15.61
N SER A 115 -9.37 -0.13 14.82
CA SER A 115 -9.78 1.22 15.15
C SER A 115 -10.51 1.77 13.94
N LEU A 116 -11.70 2.36 14.12
CA LEU A 116 -12.37 3.16 13.07
C LEU A 116 -11.52 4.34 12.57
N ARG A 117 -10.28 4.51 13.05
CA ARG A 117 -9.31 5.47 12.54
C ARG A 117 -8.60 4.93 11.31
N ARG A 118 -8.96 5.50 10.16
CA ARG A 118 -8.12 5.48 8.97
C ARG A 118 -6.81 6.20 9.25
N ARG A 119 -5.71 5.68 8.73
CA ARG A 119 -4.40 6.34 8.77
C ARG A 119 -4.05 6.82 7.38
N MET A 120 -3.33 7.93 7.32
CA MET A 120 -2.86 8.49 6.06
C MET A 120 -1.34 8.44 6.10
N MET A 121 -0.77 7.75 5.12
CA MET A 121 0.67 7.62 4.96
C MET A 121 1.09 8.39 3.72
N ALA A 122 1.97 9.37 3.84
CA ALA A 122 2.60 10.04 2.69
C ALA A 122 3.99 9.44 2.47
N LEU A 123 4.35 9.24 1.21
CA LEU A 123 5.70 8.90 0.81
C LEU A 123 6.49 10.18 0.57
N GLU A 124 7.42 10.49 1.46
CA GLU A 124 8.39 11.58 1.29
C GLU A 124 9.80 10.99 1.16
N GLY A 125 10.41 11.18 -0.02
CA GLY A 125 11.68 10.55 -0.37
C GLY A 125 11.61 9.02 -0.40
N ARG A 126 12.07 8.36 0.67
CA ARG A 126 12.12 6.89 0.80
C ARG A 126 11.33 6.34 1.99
N PHE A 127 10.65 7.19 2.74
CA PHE A 127 10.01 6.79 4.00
C PHE A 127 8.52 7.13 4.01
N TRP A 128 7.76 6.27 4.70
CA TRP A 128 6.34 6.47 4.91
C TRP A 128 6.11 7.26 6.19
N GLU A 129 5.51 8.44 6.05
CA GLU A 129 5.21 9.33 7.17
C GLU A 129 3.71 9.35 7.50
N LEU A 130 3.37 9.34 8.78
CA LEU A 130 1.99 9.46 9.23
C LEU A 130 1.53 10.91 9.13
N VAL A 131 0.53 11.16 8.30
CA VAL A 131 -0.09 12.48 8.17
C VAL A 131 -1.20 12.63 9.20
N ILE A 132 -1.13 13.68 10.02
CA ILE A 132 -2.14 14.05 11.00
C ILE A 132 -2.69 15.42 10.58
N PHE A 133 -3.99 15.50 10.26
CA PHE A 133 -4.65 16.79 10.16
C PHE A 133 -4.96 17.28 11.57
N ALA A 134 -4.41 18.44 11.92
CA ALA A 134 -4.72 19.16 13.16
C ALA A 134 -6.10 19.83 13.08
#